data_AF-A0A955VML1-F1
#
_entry.id   AF-A0A955VML1-F1
#
_cell.length_a   1.000
_cell.length_b   1.000
_cell.length_c   1.000
_cell.angle_alpha   90.00
_cell.angle_beta   90.00
_cell.angle_gamma   90.00
#
_symmetry.space_group_name_H-M   'P 1'
#
loop_
_entity.id
_entity.type
_entity.pdbx_description
1 polymer ?
#
loop_
_entity_poly.entity_id
_entity_poly.type
_entity_poly.pdbx_seq_one_letter_code
_entity_poly.pdbx_strand_id
1 'polypeptide(L)'
;MRFVVTGEWRKNDLLRLVIFMFLVFVVLFWVTNALLYFNSMSLDPQRVAEHYLGKKSEWADPVPRSYKVLLEITHAHVFAMAILIMTMTHLVLFVPAPGWAKASLTIVTFGSALLNEASGWLIRYWHRSFAWLKITMFLLFQLALFGIIVILLLALFKGWRNAYNDK
;
A
#
# COMPACT_ATOMS: atom_id res chain seq x y z
N MET A 1 -29.77 12.24 -9.45
CA MET A 1 -28.34 12.29 -9.05
C MET A 1 -28.09 13.28 -7.89
N ARG A 2 -28.90 13.23 -6.81
CA ARG A 2 -28.80 14.19 -5.68
C ARG A 2 -27.95 13.66 -4.51
N PHE A 3 -27.67 12.35 -4.49
CA PHE A 3 -26.82 11.68 -3.51
C PHE A 3 -25.31 11.86 -3.76
N VAL A 4 -24.92 12.38 -4.92
CA VAL A 4 -23.51 12.68 -5.24
C VAL A 4 -23.12 14.08 -4.75
N VAL A 5 -24.10 14.98 -4.59
CA VAL A 5 -23.88 16.41 -4.34
C VAL A 5 -24.10 16.81 -2.88
N THR A 6 -24.85 16.02 -2.10
CA THR A 6 -25.05 16.28 -0.67
C THR A 6 -24.33 15.20 0.12
N GLY A 7 -23.31 15.59 0.88
CA GLY A 7 -22.47 14.71 1.69
C GLY A 7 -23.20 14.07 2.89
N GLU A 8 -24.32 13.39 2.65
CA GLU A 8 -25.11 12.70 3.67
C GLU A 8 -24.62 11.27 3.94
N TRP A 9 -23.30 11.03 3.93
CA TRP A 9 -22.69 9.73 4.24
C TRP A 9 -23.13 9.20 5.62
N ARG A 10 -23.44 10.12 6.55
CA ARG A 10 -23.89 9.79 7.91
C ARG A 10 -25.30 9.18 7.96
N LYS A 11 -26.15 9.44 6.96
CA LYS A 11 -27.55 8.98 6.94
C LYS A 11 -27.77 7.70 6.12
N ASN A 12 -26.77 7.27 5.35
CA ASN A 12 -26.90 6.14 4.45
C ASN A 12 -26.16 4.91 5.01
N ASP A 13 -26.88 4.09 5.77
CA ASP A 13 -26.35 2.87 6.39
C ASP A 13 -25.82 1.87 5.35
N LEU A 14 -26.40 1.84 4.15
CA LEU A 14 -25.91 0.99 3.07
C LEU A 14 -24.52 1.43 2.60
N LEU A 15 -24.28 2.73 2.47
CA LEU A 15 -22.96 3.25 2.10
C LEU A 15 -21.93 2.96 3.19
N ARG A 16 -22.29 3.11 4.46
CA ARG A 16 -21.42 2.76 5.60
C ARG A 16 -21.08 1.27 5.60
N LEU A 17 -22.06 0.40 5.32
CA LEU A 17 -21.85 -1.04 5.20
C LEU A 17 -20.87 -1.38 4.06
N VAL A 18 -21.04 -0.77 2.89
CA VAL A 18 -20.14 -1.00 1.75
C VAL A 18 -18.69 -0.58 2.07
N ILE A 19 -18.50 0.59 2.66
CA ILE A 19 -17.17 1.06 3.08
C ILE A 19 -16.58 0.14 4.14
N PHE A 20 -17.38 -0.28 5.13
CA PHE A 20 -16.94 -1.18 6.17
C PHE A 20 -16.45 -2.51 5.58
N MET A 21 -17.25 -3.13 4.71
CA MET A 21 -16.90 -4.38 4.04
C MET A 21 -15.63 -4.21 3.20
N PHE A 22 -15.53 -3.12 2.46
CA PHE A 22 -14.32 -2.79 1.71
C PHE A 22 -13.09 -2.66 2.62
N LEU A 23 -13.19 -1.95 3.75
CA LEU A 23 -12.10 -1.84 4.73
C LEU A 23 -11.71 -3.20 5.33
N VAL A 24 -12.66 -4.11 5.56
CA VAL A 24 -12.35 -5.49 5.99
C VAL A 24 -11.49 -6.19 4.94
N PHE A 25 -11.84 -6.12 3.66
CA PHE A 25 -11.01 -6.69 2.59
C PHE A 25 -9.64 -6.03 2.50
N VAL A 26 -9.55 -4.72 2.70
CA VAL A 26 -8.25 -4.01 2.70
C VAL A 26 -7.40 -4.40 3.91
N VAL A 27 -7.99 -4.61 5.09
CA VAL A 27 -7.26 -5.14 6.27
C VAL A 27 -6.75 -6.54 5.99
N LEU A 28 -7.57 -7.42 5.43
CA LEU A 28 -7.14 -8.77 5.06
C LEU A 28 -6.00 -8.73 4.04
N PHE A 29 -6.12 -7.89 3.00
CA PHE A 29 -5.04 -7.66 2.03
C PHE A 29 -3.77 -7.13 2.69
N TRP A 30 -3.89 -6.18 3.62
CA TRP A 30 -2.75 -5.61 4.34
C TRP A 30 -2.04 -6.69 5.19
N VAL A 31 -2.80 -7.52 5.91
CA VAL A 31 -2.25 -8.63 6.70
C VAL A 31 -1.58 -9.67 5.82
N THR A 32 -2.24 -10.13 4.75
CA THR A 32 -1.68 -11.16 3.87
C THR A 32 -0.45 -10.65 3.13
N ASN A 33 -0.42 -9.37 2.72
CA ASN A 33 0.76 -8.75 2.15
C ASN A 33 1.94 -8.76 3.13
N ALA A 34 1.69 -8.44 4.41
CA ALA A 34 2.73 -8.53 5.44
C ALA A 34 3.23 -9.97 5.64
N LEU A 35 2.32 -10.93 5.79
CA LEU A 35 2.68 -12.34 5.97
C LEU A 35 3.46 -12.90 4.77
N LEU A 36 3.04 -12.59 3.55
CA LEU A 36 3.74 -13.00 2.33
C LEU A 36 5.13 -12.39 2.25
N TYR A 37 5.29 -11.12 2.66
CA TYR A 37 6.59 -10.50 2.75
C TYR A 37 7.47 -11.28 3.74
N PHE A 38 7.07 -11.41 5.01
CA PHE A 38 7.87 -12.08 6.04
C PHE A 38 8.18 -13.56 5.76
N ASN A 39 7.27 -14.26 5.07
CA ASN A 39 7.49 -15.65 4.68
C ASN A 39 8.47 -15.77 3.51
N SER A 40 8.46 -14.81 2.58
CA SER A 40 9.31 -14.83 1.39
C SER A 40 10.66 -14.14 1.60
N MET A 41 10.69 -13.16 2.51
CA MET A 41 11.75 -12.18 2.74
C MET A 41 11.74 -11.78 4.21
N SER A 42 12.89 -11.75 4.87
CA SER A 42 12.99 -11.19 6.23
C SER A 42 13.33 -9.69 6.19
N LEU A 43 13.36 -9.03 7.35
CA LEU A 43 13.91 -7.66 7.48
C LEU A 43 15.44 -7.60 7.34
N ASP A 44 16.11 -8.73 7.14
CA ASP A 44 17.51 -8.79 6.78
C ASP A 44 17.73 -8.46 5.28
N PRO A 45 18.45 -7.37 4.93
CA PRO A 45 18.77 -7.00 3.56
C PRO A 45 19.48 -8.11 2.77
N GLN A 46 20.23 -8.99 3.44
CA GLN A 46 20.91 -10.09 2.77
C GLN A 46 19.91 -11.09 2.19
N ARG A 47 18.92 -11.49 2.99
CA ARG A 47 17.84 -12.40 2.57
C ARG A 47 16.96 -11.78 1.49
N VAL A 48 16.70 -10.48 1.57
CA VAL A 48 15.99 -9.74 0.52
C VAL A 48 16.79 -9.79 -0.79
N ALA A 49 18.10 -9.54 -0.75
CA ALA A 49 18.92 -9.62 -1.95
C ALA A 49 18.98 -11.04 -2.54
N GLU A 50 19.14 -12.06 -1.70
CA GLU A 50 19.13 -13.48 -2.10
C GLU A 50 17.80 -13.87 -2.74
N HIS A 51 16.68 -13.30 -2.29
CA HIS A 51 15.38 -13.54 -2.88
C HIS A 51 15.29 -13.12 -4.36
N TYR A 52 16.02 -12.06 -4.75
CA TYR A 52 16.02 -11.55 -6.14
C TYR A 52 17.19 -12.10 -6.96
N LEU A 53 18.36 -12.28 -6.36
CA LEU A 53 19.60 -12.70 -7.02
C LEU A 53 19.83 -14.22 -6.98
N GLY A 54 19.05 -14.95 -6.20
CA GLY A 54 19.25 -16.36 -5.92
C GLY A 54 20.18 -16.56 -4.72
N LYS A 55 19.97 -17.66 -3.99
CA LYS A 55 20.85 -18.06 -2.89
C LYS A 55 22.05 -18.81 -3.44
N LYS A 56 23.27 -18.41 -3.05
CA LYS A 56 24.47 -19.20 -3.34
C LYS A 56 24.42 -20.46 -2.48
N SER A 57 24.32 -21.61 -3.14
CA SER A 57 24.47 -22.91 -2.47
C SER A 57 25.80 -23.52 -2.88
N GLU A 58 26.34 -24.40 -2.05
CA GLU A 58 27.59 -25.12 -2.35
C GLU A 58 27.47 -26.01 -3.60
N TRP A 59 26.24 -26.37 -3.97
CA TRP A 59 25.93 -27.38 -4.99
C TRP A 59 25.25 -26.82 -6.25
N ALA A 60 24.91 -25.54 -6.26
CA ALA A 60 24.23 -24.90 -7.39
C ALA A 60 24.51 -23.41 -7.45
N ASP A 61 24.71 -22.93 -8.68
CA ASP A 61 24.81 -21.50 -8.97
C ASP A 61 23.52 -20.77 -8.56
N PRO A 62 23.62 -19.52 -8.08
CA PRO A 62 22.44 -18.72 -7.77
C PRO A 62 21.55 -18.58 -9.01
N VAL A 63 20.27 -18.94 -8.88
CA VAL A 63 19.26 -18.71 -9.93
C VAL A 63 18.55 -17.40 -9.61
N PRO A 64 18.91 -16.27 -10.24
CA PRO A 64 18.23 -15.01 -10.02
C PRO A 64 16.84 -15.04 -10.65
N ARG A 65 15.93 -14.19 -10.16
CA ARG A 65 14.60 -14.05 -10.77
C ARG A 65 14.72 -13.59 -12.22
N SER A 66 13.89 -14.19 -13.07
CA SER A 66 13.85 -13.88 -14.50
C SER A 66 13.16 -12.54 -14.75
N TYR A 67 13.54 -11.88 -15.85
CA TYR A 67 12.90 -10.62 -16.30
C TYR A 67 11.38 -10.76 -16.40
N LYS A 68 10.91 -11.87 -17.00
CA LYS A 68 9.48 -12.15 -17.19
C LYS A 68 8.72 -12.16 -15.87
N VAL A 69 9.26 -12.84 -14.85
CA VAL A 69 8.63 -12.91 -13.53
C VAL A 69 8.59 -11.52 -12.86
N LEU A 70 9.67 -10.74 -12.96
CA LEU A 70 9.67 -9.36 -12.44
C LEU A 70 8.63 -8.49 -13.14
N LEU A 71 8.50 -8.63 -14.46
CA LEU A 71 7.54 -7.87 -15.26
C LEU A 71 6.09 -8.24 -14.92
N GLU A 72 5.80 -9.52 -14.77
CA GLU A 72 4.46 -10.00 -14.37
C GLU A 72 4.04 -9.45 -13.00
N ILE A 73 4.94 -9.50 -12.02
CA ILE A 73 4.69 -8.95 -10.69
C ILE A 73 4.48 -7.43 -10.76
N THR A 74 5.35 -6.72 -11.48
CA THR A 74 5.25 -5.26 -11.62
C THR A 74 3.95 -4.85 -12.29
N HIS A 75 3.57 -5.54 -13.37
CA HIS A 75 2.33 -5.26 -14.10
C HIS A 75 1.11 -5.43 -13.18
N ALA A 76 1.04 -6.54 -12.46
CA ALA A 76 -0.05 -6.81 -11.52
C ALA A 76 -0.08 -5.80 -10.35
N HIS A 77 1.08 -5.54 -9.73
CA HIS A 77 1.18 -4.69 -8.56
C HIS A 77 0.89 -3.23 -8.89
N VAL A 78 1.45 -2.67 -9.97
CA VAL A 78 1.23 -1.26 -10.33
C VAL A 78 -0.25 -0.99 -10.60
N PHE A 79 -0.94 -1.91 -11.30
CA PHE A 79 -2.37 -1.79 -11.53
C PHE A 79 -3.19 -1.87 -10.22
N ALA A 80 -2.93 -2.89 -9.40
CA ALA A 80 -3.65 -3.09 -8.14
C ALA A 80 -3.41 -1.94 -7.14
N MET A 81 -2.15 -1.50 -7.00
CA MET A 81 -1.77 -0.39 -6.13
C MET A 81 -2.38 0.93 -6.59
N ALA A 82 -2.42 1.21 -7.91
CA ALA A 82 -3.04 2.42 -8.42
C ALA A 82 -4.50 2.52 -7.99
N ILE A 83 -5.29 1.44 -8.12
CA ILE A 83 -6.70 1.42 -7.74
C ILE A 83 -6.88 1.47 -6.22
N LEU A 84 -6.15 0.64 -5.47
CA LEU A 84 -6.26 0.56 -4.02
C LEU A 84 -5.89 1.88 -3.36
N ILE A 85 -4.70 2.42 -3.68
CA ILE A 85 -4.18 3.63 -3.05
C ILE A 85 -5.05 4.82 -3.46
N MET A 86 -5.44 4.93 -4.73
CA MET A 86 -6.37 5.99 -5.17
C MET A 86 -7.67 5.94 -4.38
N THR A 87 -8.28 4.77 -4.23
CA THR A 87 -9.56 4.63 -3.51
C THR A 87 -9.38 4.97 -2.02
N MET A 88 -8.35 4.44 -1.37
CA MET A 88 -8.03 4.70 0.04
C MET A 88 -7.78 6.19 0.31
N THR A 89 -6.90 6.81 -0.48
CA THR A 89 -6.54 8.23 -0.32
C THR A 89 -7.68 9.17 -0.72
N HIS A 90 -8.50 8.79 -1.70
CA HIS A 90 -9.74 9.50 -2.03
C HIS A 90 -10.70 9.54 -0.85
N LEU A 91 -10.92 8.41 -0.16
CA LEU A 91 -11.77 8.37 1.03
C LEU A 91 -11.23 9.28 2.16
N VAL A 92 -9.90 9.40 2.29
CA VAL A 92 -9.27 10.30 3.27
C VAL A 92 -9.57 11.78 2.98
N LEU A 93 -9.93 12.16 1.75
CA LEU A 93 -10.30 13.55 1.46
C LEU A 93 -11.53 14.03 2.23
N PHE A 94 -12.44 13.11 2.58
CA PHE A 94 -13.66 13.41 3.34
C PHE A 94 -13.44 13.51 4.86
N VAL A 95 -12.27 13.08 5.35
CA VAL A 95 -11.90 13.16 6.76
C VAL A 95 -11.57 14.62 7.14
N PRO A 96 -11.97 15.11 8.33
CA PRO A 96 -11.57 16.43 8.83
C PRO A 96 -10.11 16.47 9.28
N ALA A 97 -9.20 16.40 8.30
CA ALA A 97 -7.76 16.57 8.47
C ALA A 97 -7.27 17.76 7.64
N PRO A 98 -6.17 18.43 8.04
CA PRO A 98 -5.62 19.55 7.28
C PRO A 98 -5.14 19.09 5.89
N GLY A 99 -5.28 19.96 4.89
CA GLY A 99 -4.98 19.63 3.49
C GLY A 99 -3.55 19.13 3.26
N TRP A 100 -2.57 19.70 3.96
CA TRP A 100 -1.17 19.28 3.86
C TRP A 100 -0.97 17.82 4.33
N ALA A 101 -1.64 17.40 5.41
CA ALA A 101 -1.51 16.03 5.93
C ALA A 101 -2.11 15.01 4.95
N LYS A 102 -3.25 15.35 4.35
CA LYS A 102 -3.88 14.54 3.28
C LYS A 102 -2.96 14.40 2.07
N ALA A 103 -2.36 15.51 1.63
CA ALA A 103 -1.42 15.52 0.52
C ALA A 103 -0.16 14.71 0.83
N SER A 104 0.46 14.92 2.00
CA SER A 104 1.64 14.17 2.45
C SER A 104 1.35 12.67 2.52
N LEU A 105 0.23 12.26 3.13
CA LEU A 105 -0.14 10.85 3.23
C LEU A 105 -0.36 10.22 1.84
N THR A 106 -0.97 10.95 0.91
CA THR A 106 -1.17 10.50 -0.47
C THR A 106 0.18 10.32 -1.18
N ILE A 107 1.04 11.34 -1.16
CA ILE A 107 2.36 11.32 -1.82
C ILE A 107 3.23 10.22 -1.23
N VAL A 108 3.28 10.08 0.10
CA VAL A 108 4.07 9.04 0.77
C VAL A 108 3.56 7.65 0.39
N THR A 109 2.25 7.43 0.36
CA THR A 109 1.69 6.11 0.03
C THR A 109 1.98 5.73 -1.43
N PHE A 110 1.76 6.64 -2.39
CA PHE A 110 2.08 6.39 -3.80
C PHE A 110 3.59 6.23 -4.03
N GLY A 111 4.39 7.13 -3.47
CA GLY A 111 5.84 7.11 -3.64
C GLY A 111 6.48 5.86 -3.06
N SER A 112 6.09 5.46 -1.85
CA SER A 112 6.58 4.24 -1.21
C SER A 112 6.16 2.99 -1.96
N ALA A 113 4.91 2.90 -2.44
CA ALA A 113 4.44 1.79 -3.27
C ALA A 113 5.26 1.63 -4.56
N LEU A 114 5.47 2.74 -5.29
CA LEU A 114 6.20 2.73 -6.54
C LEU A 114 7.67 2.36 -6.34
N LEU A 115 8.33 2.96 -5.34
CA LEU A 115 9.73 2.67 -5.02
C LEU A 115 9.90 1.25 -4.45
N ASN A 116 8.91 0.73 -3.72
CA ASN A 116 8.91 -0.65 -3.28
C ASN A 116 8.95 -1.61 -4.47
N GLU A 117 8.17 -1.39 -5.54
CA GLU A 117 8.25 -2.24 -6.72
C GLU A 117 9.51 -2.00 -7.55
N ALA A 118 9.91 -0.75 -7.74
CA ALA A 118 11.14 -0.40 -8.46
C ALA A 118 12.39 -1.01 -7.82
N SER A 119 12.43 -1.14 -6.49
CA SER A 119 13.59 -1.69 -5.79
C SER A 119 13.88 -3.16 -6.16
N GLY A 120 12.88 -3.97 -6.55
CA GLY A 120 13.11 -5.33 -7.05
C GLY A 120 13.95 -5.35 -8.34
N TRP A 121 13.68 -4.40 -9.24
CA TRP A 121 14.46 -4.19 -10.45
C TRP A 121 15.87 -3.69 -10.14
N LEU A 122 16.00 -2.73 -9.23
CA LEU A 122 17.30 -2.18 -8.83
C LEU A 122 18.20 -3.23 -8.16
N ILE A 123 17.64 -4.10 -7.31
CA ILE A 123 18.38 -5.21 -6.71
C ILE A 123 18.88 -6.17 -7.79
N ARG A 124 18.04 -6.47 -8.79
CA ARG A 124 18.35 -7.44 -9.85
C ARG A 124 19.40 -6.95 -10.85
N TYR A 125 19.33 -5.68 -11.24
CA TYR A 125 20.09 -5.14 -12.37
C TYR A 125 21.15 -4.10 -11.99
N TRP A 126 21.06 -3.48 -10.81
CA TRP A 126 21.97 -2.42 -10.41
C TRP A 126 22.90 -2.85 -9.28
N HIS A 127 22.36 -3.04 -8.06
CA HIS A 127 23.19 -3.36 -6.91
C HIS A 127 22.41 -4.00 -5.76
N ARG A 128 23.06 -4.94 -5.04
CA ARG A 128 22.54 -5.60 -3.84
C ARG A 128 22.04 -4.64 -2.76
N SER A 129 22.71 -3.50 -2.58
CA SER A 129 22.38 -2.53 -1.51
C SER A 129 20.97 -1.95 -1.61
N PHE A 130 20.32 -2.02 -2.77
CA PHE A 130 18.92 -1.61 -2.91
C PHE A 130 17.93 -2.50 -2.14
N ALA A 131 18.40 -3.59 -1.52
CA ALA A 131 17.64 -4.34 -0.52
C ALA A 131 17.19 -3.47 0.66
N TRP A 132 18.02 -2.50 1.09
CA TRP A 132 17.63 -1.53 2.11
C TRP A 132 16.47 -0.64 1.63
N LEU A 133 16.51 -0.21 0.37
CA LEU A 133 15.42 0.56 -0.23
C LEU A 133 14.12 -0.24 -0.24
N LYS A 134 14.18 -1.54 -0.61
CA LYS A 134 12.99 -2.43 -0.57
C LYS A 134 12.39 -2.49 0.83
N ILE A 135 13.20 -2.73 1.86
CA ILE A 135 12.72 -2.85 3.24
C ILE A 135 12.11 -1.52 3.71
N THR A 136 12.82 -0.41 3.53
CA THR A 136 12.36 0.91 3.99
C THR A 136 11.07 1.33 3.29
N MET A 137 10.98 1.13 1.97
CA MET A 137 9.77 1.48 1.21
C MET A 137 8.60 0.55 1.53
N PHE A 138 8.86 -0.75 1.75
CA PHE A 138 7.85 -1.68 2.22
C PHE A 138 7.27 -1.24 3.58
N LEU A 139 8.13 -0.97 4.57
CA LEU A 139 7.68 -0.53 5.91
C LEU A 139 6.94 0.80 5.83
N LEU A 140 7.46 1.76 5.07
CA LEU A 140 6.83 3.07 4.89
C LEU A 140 5.43 2.93 4.26
N PHE A 141 5.30 2.11 3.21
CA PHE A 141 4.01 1.82 2.58
C PHE A 141 3.05 1.14 3.56
N GLN A 142 3.54 0.15 4.31
CA GLN A 142 2.71 -0.63 5.22
C GLN A 142 2.20 0.21 6.40
N LEU A 143 3.04 1.11 6.92
CA LEU A 143 2.66 2.08 7.95
C LEU A 143 1.70 3.13 7.42
N ALA A 144 1.93 3.66 6.21
CA ALA A 144 1.05 4.65 5.60
C ALA A 144 -0.35 4.06 5.33
N LEU A 145 -0.41 2.85 4.75
CA LEU A 145 -1.66 2.14 4.49
C LEU A 145 -2.40 1.80 5.79
N PHE A 146 -1.68 1.33 6.82
CA PHE A 146 -2.25 1.10 8.15
C PHE A 146 -2.84 2.38 8.75
N GLY A 147 -2.11 3.49 8.66
CA GLY A 147 -2.58 4.80 9.11
C GLY A 147 -3.87 5.22 8.41
N ILE A 148 -3.95 5.04 7.09
CA ILE A 148 -5.18 5.31 6.32
C ILE A 148 -6.34 4.41 6.79
N ILE A 149 -6.10 3.11 6.94
CA ILE A 149 -7.13 2.16 7.43
C ILE A 149 -7.67 2.61 8.79
N VAL A 150 -6.79 2.93 9.75
CA VAL A 150 -7.18 3.37 11.09
C VAL A 150 -7.97 4.67 11.02
N ILE A 151 -7.50 5.67 10.26
CA ILE A 151 -8.20 6.95 10.10
C ILE A 151 -9.60 6.74 9.52
N LEU A 152 -9.75 5.89 8.49
CA LEU A 152 -11.04 5.62 7.86
C LEU A 152 -11.99 4.83 8.77
N LEU A 153 -11.48 3.86 9.53
CA LEU A 153 -12.27 3.15 10.54
C LEU A 153 -12.76 4.12 11.63
N LEU A 154 -11.87 4.97 12.15
CA LEU A 154 -12.24 6.00 13.13
C LEU A 154 -13.29 6.97 12.58
N ALA A 155 -13.13 7.43 11.33
CA ALA A 155 -14.10 8.29 10.67
C ALA A 155 -15.47 7.61 10.53
N LEU A 156 -15.48 6.33 10.20
CA LEU A 156 -16.69 5.52 10.04
C LEU A 156 -17.45 5.33 11.36
N PHE A 157 -16.75 5.05 12.46
CA PHE A 157 -17.37 4.81 13.77
C PHE A 157 -17.70 6.08 14.55
N LYS A 158 -16.81 7.08 14.49
CA LYS A 158 -16.97 8.33 15.26
C LYS A 158 -17.88 9.35 14.55
N GLY A 159 -18.27 9.08 13.30
CA GLY A 159 -19.27 9.86 12.57
C GLY A 159 -18.84 11.31 12.31
N TRP A 160 -17.57 11.52 11.96
CA TRP A 160 -16.97 12.84 11.79
C TRP A 160 -17.74 13.73 10.81
N ARG A 161 -17.85 15.03 11.13
CA ARG A 161 -18.47 16.06 10.26
C ARG A 161 -17.65 16.18 8.97
N ASN A 162 -18.32 16.14 7.83
CA ASN A 162 -17.72 16.37 6.52
C ASN A 162 -17.11 17.78 6.48
N ALA A 163 -15.79 17.86 6.25
CA ALA A 163 -15.06 19.13 6.14
C ALA A 163 -15.45 19.98 4.92
N TYR A 164 -16.29 19.46 4.02
CA TYR A 164 -16.80 20.20 2.86
C TYR A 164 -17.89 21.21 3.19
N ASN A 165 -18.44 21.17 4.42
CA ASN A 165 -19.48 22.10 4.88
C ASN A 165 -18.93 23.28 5.70
N ASP A 166 -17.62 23.43 5.83
CA ASP A 166 -17.00 24.50 6.63
C ASP A 166 -16.48 25.66 5.74
N LYS A 167 -17.18 25.95 4.63
CA LYS A 167 -16.99 27.17 3.82
C LYS A 167 -18.24 28.05 3.89
#